data_AF-A0A5J9TPM8-F1
#
_entry.id   AF-A0A5J9TPM8-F1
#
_cell.length_a   1.000
_cell.length_b   1.000
_cell.length_c   1.000
_cell.angle_alpha   90.00
_cell.angle_beta   90.00
_cell.angle_gamma   90.00
#
_symmetry.space_group_name_H-M   'P 1'
#
loop_
_entity.id
_entity.type
_entity.pdbx_description
1 polymer ?
#
loop_
_entity_poly.entity_id
_entity_poly.type
_entity_poly.pdbx_seq_one_letter_code
_entity_poly.pdbx_strand_id
1 'polypeptide(L)'
;MEAVELLALILALVVSLAIFRLSTKRARARSSAPRQQTIKVRDPAAARHALIDQADAFSNRPPTPFPVPLITGRRRRHSHGITTVVYGPHWRALRSNLTATILQPRRQGLLAPIRRDAIAALVAGLAASGDVVVVARDSVYTAVFAMLTRVCFGDGVDESRVRSMERMMQEFRVAIGEAKVFARSTTAKLVHWKQWRRFLAFRGEQTALCLK
;
A
#
# COMPACT_ATOMS: atom_id res chain seq x y z
N MET A 1 50.63 -8.08 16.20
CA MET A 1 49.16 -7.99 16.15
C MET A 1 48.70 -6.75 15.40
N GLU A 2 49.30 -5.58 15.63
CA GLU A 2 49.00 -4.31 14.95
C GLU A 2 48.98 -4.34 13.40
N ALA A 3 49.96 -5.00 12.75
CA ALA A 3 50.06 -4.98 11.28
C ALA A 3 48.94 -5.75 10.57
N VAL A 4 48.46 -6.83 11.19
CA VAL A 4 47.35 -7.66 10.64
C VAL A 4 46.02 -6.93 10.81
N GLU A 5 45.83 -6.22 11.92
CA GLU A 5 44.63 -5.40 12.16
C GLU A 5 44.56 -4.20 11.22
N LEU A 6 45.70 -3.52 10.98
CA LEU A 6 45.79 -2.44 9.99
C LEU A 6 45.45 -2.92 8.58
N LEU A 7 45.99 -4.08 8.17
CA LEU A 7 45.67 -4.69 6.87
C LEU A 7 44.19 -5.06 6.75
N ALA A 8 43.58 -5.60 7.82
CA ALA A 8 42.16 -5.93 7.85
C ALA A 8 41.27 -4.68 7.75
N LEU A 9 41.63 -3.59 8.44
CA LEU A 9 40.91 -2.31 8.36
C LEU A 9 41.00 -1.67 6.98
N ILE A 10 42.18 -1.68 6.35
CA ILE A 10 42.39 -1.17 5.00
C ILE A 10 41.58 -1.99 3.99
N LEU A 11 41.58 -3.32 4.10
CA LEU A 11 40.79 -4.19 3.23
C LEU A 11 39.29 -3.93 3.40
N ALA A 12 38.81 -3.78 4.64
CA ALA A 12 37.42 -3.45 4.94
C ALA A 12 37.02 -2.07 4.36
N LEU A 13 37.91 -1.06 4.43
CA LEU A 13 37.69 0.25 3.84
C LEU A 13 37.61 0.17 2.31
N VAL A 14 38.51 -0.57 1.66
CA VAL A 14 38.54 -0.73 0.21
C VAL A 14 37.29 -1.48 -0.29
N VAL A 15 36.90 -2.56 0.40
CA VAL A 15 35.68 -3.31 0.08
C VAL A 15 34.43 -2.45 0.27
N SER A 16 34.35 -1.70 1.37
CA SER A 16 33.21 -0.80 1.61
C SER A 16 33.14 0.34 0.60
N LEU A 17 34.27 0.94 0.20
CA LEU A 17 34.33 1.92 -0.89
C LEU A 17 33.95 1.32 -2.24
N ALA A 18 34.39 0.10 -2.55
CA ALA A 18 34.04 -0.59 -3.79
C ALA A 18 32.54 -0.89 -3.86
N ILE A 19 31.95 -1.39 -2.76
CA ILE A 19 30.50 -1.58 -2.62
C ILE A 19 29.76 -0.24 -2.73
N PHE A 20 30.29 0.83 -2.14
CA PHE A 20 29.72 2.17 -2.25
C PHE A 20 29.78 2.70 -3.69
N ARG A 21 30.88 2.52 -4.41
CA ARG A 21 31.04 2.90 -5.83
C ARG A 21 30.12 2.08 -6.74
N LEU A 22 30.00 0.77 -6.51
CA LEU A 22 29.12 -0.10 -7.27
C LEU A 22 27.64 0.21 -7.01
N SER A 23 27.28 0.50 -5.75
CA SER A 23 25.92 0.87 -5.37
C SER A 23 25.52 2.26 -5.90
N THR A 24 26.44 3.23 -5.92
CA THR A 24 26.23 4.56 -6.51
C THR A 24 26.16 4.52 -8.04
N LYS A 25 26.99 3.71 -8.71
CA LYS A 25 26.85 3.45 -10.16
C LYS A 25 25.50 2.81 -10.50
N ARG A 26 25.07 1.78 -9.76
CA ARG A 26 23.75 1.15 -9.91
C ARG A 26 22.59 2.10 -9.58
N ALA A 27 22.77 3.02 -8.64
CA ALA A 27 21.78 4.05 -8.31
C ALA A 27 21.67 5.10 -9.44
N ARG A 28 22.80 5.56 -9.99
CA ARG A 28 22.83 6.45 -11.16
C ARG A 28 22.18 5.82 -12.40
N ALA A 29 22.46 4.54 -12.66
CA ALA A 29 21.84 3.79 -13.76
C ALA A 29 20.32 3.58 -13.56
N ARG A 30 19.82 3.61 -12.32
CA ARG A 30 18.37 3.59 -12.03
C ARG A 30 17.72 4.97 -12.16
N SER A 31 18.45 6.04 -11.88
CA SER A 31 17.97 7.42 -12.10
C SER A 31 17.97 7.83 -13.56
N SER A 32 18.71 7.12 -14.43
CA SER A 32 18.71 7.32 -15.89
C SER A 32 17.61 6.53 -16.61
N ALA A 33 16.71 5.85 -15.89
CA ALA A 33 15.47 5.37 -16.49
C ALA A 33 14.70 6.60 -17.02
N PRO A 34 14.18 6.58 -18.26
CA PRO A 34 13.56 7.75 -18.86
C PRO A 34 12.48 8.29 -17.93
N ARG A 35 12.54 9.58 -17.61
CA ARG A 35 11.47 10.30 -16.92
C ARG A 35 10.19 10.08 -17.74
N GLN A 36 9.33 9.18 -17.28
CA GLN A 36 8.06 8.93 -17.96
C GLN A 36 7.30 10.26 -18.01
N GLN A 37 7.07 10.77 -19.22
CA GLN A 37 6.29 11.96 -19.44
C GLN A 37 4.89 11.72 -18.85
N THR A 38 4.52 12.53 -17.87
CA THR A 38 3.20 12.46 -17.25
C THR A 38 2.29 13.45 -17.96
N ILE A 39 1.32 12.95 -18.70
CA ILE A 39 0.31 13.76 -19.38
C ILE A 39 -0.88 13.95 -18.43
N LYS A 40 -1.27 15.20 -18.19
CA LYS A 40 -2.43 15.54 -17.36
C LYS A 40 -3.63 15.82 -18.26
N VAL A 41 -4.62 14.95 -18.24
CA VAL A 41 -5.88 15.16 -18.95
C VAL A 41 -6.81 15.97 -18.06
N ARG A 42 -7.25 17.13 -18.54
CA ARG A 42 -8.22 18.01 -17.85
C ARG A 42 -9.55 18.10 -18.58
N ASP A 43 -9.57 17.80 -19.87
CA ASP A 43 -10.75 17.87 -20.71
C ASP A 43 -11.64 16.62 -20.52
N PRO A 44 -12.95 16.78 -20.25
CA PRO A 44 -13.86 15.65 -20.06
C PRO A 44 -14.01 14.76 -21.29
N ALA A 45 -13.99 15.32 -22.51
CA ALA A 45 -14.13 14.53 -23.73
C ALA A 45 -12.90 13.66 -23.96
N ALA A 46 -11.70 14.21 -23.77
CA ALA A 46 -10.44 13.46 -23.79
C ALA A 46 -10.40 12.38 -22.70
N ALA A 47 -10.91 12.67 -21.49
CA ALA A 47 -10.99 11.69 -20.41
C ALA A 47 -11.94 10.54 -20.75
N ARG A 48 -13.12 10.84 -21.32
CA ARG A 48 -14.06 9.81 -21.80
C ARG A 48 -13.44 8.97 -22.90
N HIS A 49 -12.80 9.60 -23.88
CA HIS A 49 -12.13 8.88 -24.97
C HIS A 49 -11.05 7.92 -24.45
N ALA A 50 -10.19 8.38 -23.54
CA ALA A 50 -9.15 7.53 -22.97
C ALA A 50 -9.70 6.41 -22.06
N LEU A 51 -10.68 6.71 -21.20
CA LEU A 51 -11.13 5.79 -20.15
C LEU A 51 -12.30 4.88 -20.56
N ILE A 52 -13.04 5.24 -21.60
CA ILE A 52 -14.20 4.49 -22.10
C ILE A 52 -13.93 3.95 -23.50
N ASP A 53 -13.70 4.83 -24.48
CA ASP A 53 -13.62 4.42 -25.89
C ASP A 53 -12.32 3.64 -26.20
N GLN A 54 -11.23 3.98 -25.51
CA GLN A 54 -9.91 3.34 -25.64
C GLN A 54 -9.45 2.70 -24.32
N ALA A 55 -10.39 2.19 -23.53
CA ALA A 55 -10.13 1.70 -22.18
C ALA A 55 -9.01 0.64 -22.13
N ASP A 56 -8.91 -0.24 -23.11
CA ASP A 56 -7.87 -1.28 -23.14
C ASP A 56 -6.44 -0.71 -23.22
N ALA A 57 -6.25 0.41 -23.92
CA ALA A 57 -4.95 1.07 -24.04
C ALA A 57 -4.54 1.81 -22.76
N PHE A 58 -5.52 2.40 -22.04
CA PHE A 58 -5.25 3.29 -20.90
C PHE A 58 -5.58 2.67 -19.53
N SER A 59 -6.13 1.46 -19.45
CA SER A 59 -6.48 0.81 -18.18
C SER A 59 -5.29 0.27 -17.40
N ASN A 60 -4.09 0.23 -17.99
CA ASN A 60 -2.89 -0.24 -17.32
C ASN A 60 -2.46 0.69 -16.18
N ARG A 61 -1.81 0.11 -15.16
CA ARG A 61 -1.20 0.85 -14.05
C ARG A 61 0.27 1.11 -14.34
N PRO A 62 0.84 2.23 -13.89
CA PRO A 62 2.28 2.43 -13.93
C PRO A 62 2.98 1.22 -13.29
N PRO A 63 4.10 0.74 -13.85
CA PRO A 63 4.80 -0.48 -13.37
C PRO A 63 5.32 -0.35 -11.93
N THR A 64 5.39 0.87 -11.39
CA THR A 64 5.70 1.15 -9.99
C THR A 64 4.61 2.04 -9.39
N PRO A 65 3.43 1.48 -9.06
CA PRO A 65 2.35 2.27 -8.46
C PRO A 65 2.73 2.77 -7.06
N PHE A 66 3.68 2.08 -6.41
CA PHE A 66 4.29 2.47 -5.16
C PHE A 66 5.81 2.57 -5.33
N PRO A 67 6.47 3.50 -4.60
CA PRO A 67 7.93 3.62 -4.59
C PRO A 67 8.65 2.36 -4.08
N VAL A 68 7.91 1.43 -3.46
CA VAL A 68 8.42 0.21 -2.85
C VAL A 68 7.58 -0.99 -3.30
N PRO A 69 8.18 -2.15 -3.62
CA PRO A 69 7.47 -3.30 -4.18
C PRO A 69 6.72 -4.09 -3.10
N LEU A 70 5.87 -3.42 -2.35
CA LEU A 70 5.11 -4.03 -1.26
C LEU A 70 3.91 -4.80 -1.79
N ILE A 71 3.15 -4.21 -2.72
CA ILE A 71 1.99 -4.88 -3.32
C ILE A 71 2.41 -5.87 -4.42
N THR A 72 3.51 -5.58 -5.14
CA THR A 72 4.02 -6.43 -6.24
C THR A 72 4.92 -7.58 -5.77
N GLY A 73 5.24 -7.68 -4.48
CA GLY A 73 6.17 -8.67 -3.92
C GLY A 73 7.65 -8.48 -4.32
N ARG A 74 8.55 -9.26 -3.70
CA ARG A 74 10.01 -9.24 -3.97
C ARG A 74 10.33 -9.48 -5.45
N ARG A 75 9.51 -10.28 -6.14
CA ARG A 75 9.50 -10.38 -7.60
C ARG A 75 8.43 -9.43 -8.13
N ARG A 76 8.83 -8.22 -8.54
CA ARG A 76 7.98 -7.15 -9.10
C ARG A 76 7.08 -7.56 -10.29
N ARG A 77 7.11 -8.82 -10.72
CA ARG A 77 6.37 -9.38 -11.85
C ARG A 77 4.96 -9.87 -11.50
N HIS A 78 4.63 -10.10 -10.22
CA HIS A 78 3.34 -10.68 -9.84
C HIS A 78 2.67 -9.84 -8.75
N SER A 79 1.86 -8.86 -9.17
CA SER A 79 0.90 -8.23 -8.27
C SER A 79 -0.38 -9.05 -8.19
N HIS A 80 -0.90 -9.24 -6.99
CA HIS A 80 -2.13 -9.99 -6.72
C HIS A 80 -3.30 -9.07 -6.32
N GLY A 81 -3.05 -7.77 -6.21
CA GLY A 81 -4.08 -6.79 -5.86
C GLY A 81 -4.76 -6.21 -7.10
N ILE A 82 -6.09 -6.12 -7.09
CA ILE A 82 -6.90 -5.53 -8.18
C ILE A 82 -6.48 -4.09 -8.53
N THR A 83 -5.92 -3.34 -7.58
CA THR A 83 -5.47 -1.95 -7.75
C THR A 83 -4.11 -1.82 -8.44
N THR A 84 -3.36 -2.92 -8.59
CA THR A 84 -1.94 -2.89 -8.98
C THR A 84 -1.56 -3.93 -10.02
N VAL A 85 -2.38 -4.96 -10.24
CA VAL A 85 -2.14 -5.91 -11.31
C VAL A 85 -2.34 -5.26 -12.68
N VAL A 86 -1.55 -5.71 -13.66
CA VAL A 86 -1.63 -5.25 -15.06
C VAL A 86 -2.99 -5.59 -15.64
N TYR A 87 -3.51 -4.72 -16.49
CA TYR A 87 -4.77 -4.97 -17.18
C TYR A 87 -4.64 -6.19 -18.09
N GLY A 88 -5.62 -7.10 -18.01
CA GLY A 88 -5.58 -8.38 -18.70
C GLY A 88 -6.56 -9.39 -18.11
N PRO A 89 -6.48 -10.67 -18.49
CA PRO A 89 -7.40 -11.72 -18.04
C PRO A 89 -7.50 -11.84 -16.51
N HIS A 90 -6.37 -11.74 -15.81
CA HIS A 90 -6.34 -11.83 -14.35
C HIS A 90 -7.05 -10.66 -13.67
N TRP A 91 -6.82 -9.43 -14.13
CA TRP A 91 -7.52 -8.25 -13.61
C TRP A 91 -9.03 -8.34 -13.88
N ARG A 92 -9.42 -8.77 -15.09
CA ARG A 92 -10.83 -8.95 -15.45
C ARG A 92 -11.50 -9.98 -14.54
N ALA A 93 -10.83 -11.11 -14.27
CA ALA A 93 -11.35 -12.12 -13.34
C ALA A 93 -11.55 -11.56 -11.92
N LEU A 94 -10.56 -10.84 -11.37
CA LEU A 94 -10.69 -10.19 -10.06
C LEU A 94 -11.85 -9.19 -10.02
N ARG A 95 -11.99 -8.35 -11.05
CA ARG A 95 -13.05 -7.36 -11.14
C ARG A 95 -14.43 -8.02 -11.24
N SER A 96 -14.57 -9.04 -12.08
CA SER A 96 -15.83 -9.77 -12.22
C SER A 96 -16.22 -10.46 -10.92
N ASN A 97 -15.25 -11.09 -10.22
CA ASN A 97 -15.49 -11.70 -8.92
C ASN A 97 -15.95 -10.67 -7.88
N LEU A 98 -15.24 -9.54 -7.76
CA LEU A 98 -15.61 -8.46 -6.84
C LEU A 98 -17.00 -7.90 -7.15
N THR A 99 -17.32 -7.75 -8.43
CA THR A 99 -18.61 -7.20 -8.87
C THR A 99 -19.76 -8.16 -8.57
N ALA A 100 -19.59 -9.45 -8.87
CA ALA A 100 -20.61 -10.47 -8.64
C ALA A 100 -20.87 -10.74 -7.15
N THR A 101 -19.85 -10.59 -6.29
CA THR A 101 -19.94 -10.95 -4.87
C THR A 101 -20.36 -9.79 -3.98
N ILE A 102 -19.73 -8.62 -4.12
CA ILE A 102 -19.86 -7.51 -3.17
C ILE A 102 -20.57 -6.31 -3.80
N LEU A 103 -20.23 -5.95 -5.04
CA LEU A 103 -20.70 -4.69 -5.65
C LEU A 103 -22.02 -4.81 -6.43
N GLN A 104 -22.59 -6.02 -6.53
CA GLN A 104 -23.82 -6.25 -7.29
C GLN A 104 -25.00 -5.51 -6.63
N PRO A 105 -25.79 -4.71 -7.38
CA PRO A 105 -26.90 -3.92 -6.81
C PRO A 105 -27.87 -4.74 -5.96
N ARG A 106 -28.20 -5.97 -6.39
CA ARG A 106 -29.06 -6.90 -5.65
C ARG A 106 -28.50 -7.31 -4.29
N ARG A 107 -27.18 -7.30 -4.11
CA ARG A 107 -26.49 -7.63 -2.85
C ARG A 107 -26.24 -6.39 -1.98
N GLN A 108 -26.40 -5.17 -2.51
CA GLN A 108 -26.24 -3.94 -1.71
C GLN A 108 -27.27 -3.85 -0.58
N GLY A 109 -28.45 -4.45 -0.75
CA GLY A 109 -29.47 -4.59 0.30
C GLY A 109 -28.98 -5.43 1.48
N LEU A 110 -28.18 -6.47 1.23
CA LEU A 110 -27.59 -7.32 2.28
C LEU A 110 -26.57 -6.57 3.14
N LEU A 111 -25.95 -5.51 2.59
CA LEU A 111 -25.04 -4.63 3.32
C LEU A 111 -25.77 -3.52 4.09
N ALA A 112 -27.09 -3.35 3.92
CA ALA A 112 -27.84 -2.29 4.57
C ALA A 112 -27.86 -2.41 6.11
N PRO A 113 -28.05 -3.60 6.73
CA PRO A 113 -27.95 -3.76 8.17
C PRO A 113 -26.55 -3.41 8.69
N ILE A 114 -25.51 -3.95 8.04
CA ILE A 114 -24.11 -3.70 8.41
C ILE A 114 -23.78 -2.20 8.38
N ARG A 115 -24.26 -1.48 7.37
CA ARG A 115 -24.11 -0.02 7.26
C ARG A 115 -24.85 0.73 8.37
N ARG A 116 -26.08 0.33 8.69
CA ARG A 116 -26.86 0.93 9.77
C ARG A 116 -26.15 0.76 11.12
N ASP A 117 -25.66 -0.44 11.40
CA ASP A 117 -24.93 -0.73 12.64
C ASP A 117 -23.64 0.10 12.73
N ALA A 118 -22.90 0.24 11.63
CA ALA A 118 -21.69 1.06 11.58
C ALA A 118 -21.98 2.56 11.82
N ILE A 119 -23.08 3.08 11.27
CA ILE A 119 -23.51 4.47 11.50
C ILE A 119 -23.95 4.65 12.95
N ALA A 120 -24.74 3.71 13.50
CA ALA A 120 -25.17 3.76 14.89
C ALA A 120 -23.98 3.75 15.85
N ALA A 121 -22.98 2.89 15.61
CA ALA A 121 -21.75 2.84 16.39
C ALA A 121 -20.94 4.14 16.29
N LEU A 122 -20.84 4.73 15.09
CA LEU A 122 -20.18 6.02 14.88
C LEU A 122 -20.87 7.14 15.68
N VAL A 123 -22.19 7.24 15.57
CA VAL A 123 -22.99 8.25 16.27
C VAL A 123 -22.88 8.08 17.79
N ALA A 124 -22.97 6.84 18.28
CA ALA A 124 -22.82 6.54 19.70
C ALA A 124 -21.43 6.93 20.22
N GLY A 125 -20.36 6.61 19.48
CA GLY A 125 -19.00 7.00 19.85
C GLY A 125 -18.78 8.50 19.88
N LEU A 126 -19.38 9.24 18.92
CA LEU A 126 -19.34 10.71 18.92
C LEU A 126 -20.14 11.30 20.08
N ALA A 127 -21.34 10.79 20.37
CA ALA A 127 -22.16 11.25 21.49
C ALA A 127 -21.48 10.98 22.85
N ALA A 128 -20.82 9.83 23.00
CA ALA A 128 -20.07 9.49 24.20
C ALA A 128 -18.83 10.38 24.41
N SER A 129 -18.35 11.08 23.38
CA SER A 129 -17.23 12.01 23.49
C SER A 129 -17.61 13.33 24.16
N GLY A 130 -18.91 13.60 24.37
CA GLY A 130 -19.40 14.82 25.00
C GLY A 130 -18.93 16.09 24.26
N ASP A 131 -18.45 17.08 25.01
CA ASP A 131 -17.90 18.35 24.48
C ASP A 131 -16.42 18.25 24.06
N VAL A 132 -15.83 17.05 24.03
CA VAL A 132 -14.44 16.89 23.59
C VAL A 132 -14.34 17.07 22.08
N VAL A 133 -13.37 17.86 21.63
CA VAL A 133 -13.08 18.02 20.20
C VAL A 133 -12.55 16.70 19.64
N VAL A 134 -13.33 16.08 18.74
CA VAL A 134 -12.97 14.82 18.07
C VAL A 134 -12.54 15.08 16.62
N VAL A 135 -11.51 14.37 16.17
CA VAL A 135 -11.11 14.36 14.76
C VAL A 135 -12.07 13.46 13.98
N ALA A 136 -13.08 14.08 13.33
CA ALA A 136 -14.12 13.36 12.58
C ALA A 136 -13.58 12.33 11.57
N ARG A 137 -12.43 12.65 10.94
CA ARG A 137 -11.74 11.75 10.02
C ARG A 137 -11.42 10.40 10.66
N ASP A 138 -10.94 10.40 11.89
CA ASP A 138 -10.47 9.18 12.55
C ASP A 138 -11.66 8.34 13.03
N SER A 139 -12.69 8.98 13.59
CA SER A 139 -13.94 8.30 13.94
C SER A 139 -14.61 7.64 12.72
N VAL A 140 -14.71 8.38 11.61
CA VAL A 140 -15.26 7.83 10.35
C VAL A 140 -14.39 6.70 9.82
N TYR A 141 -13.07 6.85 9.87
CA TYR A 141 -12.15 5.80 9.44
C TYR A 141 -12.34 4.51 10.25
N THR A 142 -12.40 4.61 11.57
CA THR A 142 -12.61 3.45 12.46
C THR A 142 -13.94 2.77 12.17
N ALA A 143 -15.03 3.53 12.03
CA ALA A 143 -16.34 2.98 11.70
C ALA A 143 -16.37 2.27 10.33
N VAL A 144 -15.78 2.88 9.30
CA VAL A 144 -15.68 2.28 7.96
C VAL A 144 -14.77 1.05 7.97
N PHE A 145 -13.67 1.07 8.73
CA PHE A 145 -12.75 -0.05 8.82
C PHE A 145 -13.40 -1.27 9.50
N ALA A 146 -14.09 -1.05 10.62
CA ALA A 146 -14.84 -2.09 11.31
C ALA A 146 -15.94 -2.68 10.41
N MET A 147 -16.69 -1.81 9.71
CA MET A 147 -17.70 -2.22 8.73
C MET A 147 -17.09 -3.10 7.63
N LEU A 148 -15.98 -2.68 7.01
CA LEU A 148 -15.32 -3.45 5.95
C LEU A 148 -14.75 -4.78 6.46
N THR A 149 -14.23 -4.81 7.69
CA THR A 149 -13.75 -6.04 8.32
C THR A 149 -14.89 -7.04 8.48
N ARG A 150 -16.05 -6.58 8.95
CA ARG A 150 -17.26 -7.40 9.06
C ARG A 150 -17.76 -7.88 7.68
N VAL A 151 -17.68 -7.06 6.64
CA VAL A 151 -18.04 -7.48 5.26
C VAL A 151 -17.09 -8.56 4.73
N CYS A 152 -15.79 -8.44 5.01
CA CYS A 152 -14.78 -9.36 4.50
C CYS A 152 -14.71 -10.69 5.27
N PHE A 153 -14.87 -10.65 6.59
CA PHE A 153 -14.60 -11.78 7.48
C PHE A 153 -15.84 -12.26 8.26
N GLY A 154 -16.98 -11.57 8.11
CA GLY A 154 -18.20 -11.84 8.89
C GLY A 154 -18.10 -11.36 10.34
N ASP A 155 -19.01 -11.86 11.17
CA ASP A 155 -19.14 -11.49 12.59
C ASP A 155 -18.13 -12.25 13.50
N GLY A 156 -17.30 -13.12 12.93
CA GLY A 156 -16.36 -13.98 13.67
C GLY A 156 -15.04 -13.31 14.07
N VAL A 157 -14.86 -12.02 13.81
CA VAL A 157 -13.63 -11.28 14.15
C VAL A 157 -13.85 -10.49 15.42
N ASP A 158 -13.08 -10.83 16.46
CA ASP A 158 -13.13 -10.12 17.73
C ASP A 158 -12.64 -8.67 17.60
N GLU A 159 -13.17 -7.80 18.46
CA GLU A 159 -12.89 -6.37 18.41
C GLU A 159 -11.38 -6.06 18.58
N SER A 160 -10.65 -6.89 19.34
CA SER A 160 -9.21 -6.71 19.55
C SER A 160 -8.41 -6.97 18.27
N ARG A 161 -8.82 -7.97 17.49
CA ARG A 161 -8.26 -8.28 16.17
C ARG A 161 -8.63 -7.20 15.15
N VAL A 162 -9.87 -6.71 15.15
CA VAL A 162 -10.26 -5.55 14.31
C VAL A 162 -9.37 -4.34 14.60
N ARG A 163 -9.18 -3.96 15.87
CA ARG A 163 -8.29 -2.85 16.26
C ARG A 163 -6.83 -3.08 15.87
N SER A 164 -6.36 -4.33 15.92
CA SER A 164 -4.99 -4.68 15.51
C SER A 164 -4.80 -4.54 14.00
N MET A 165 -5.78 -4.99 13.22
CA MET A 165 -5.80 -4.82 11.77
C MET A 165 -5.90 -3.34 11.38
N GLU A 166 -6.70 -2.56 12.09
CA GLU A 166 -6.86 -1.13 11.86
C GLU A 166 -5.55 -0.38 12.07
N ARG A 167 -4.89 -0.61 13.21
CA ARG A 167 -3.58 -0.04 13.53
C ARG A 167 -2.55 -0.37 12.46
N MET A 168 -2.44 -1.65 12.09
CA MET A 168 -1.53 -2.10 11.04
C MET A 168 -1.82 -1.41 9.70
N MET A 169 -3.09 -1.21 9.32
CA MET A 169 -3.44 -0.51 8.08
C MET A 169 -3.19 1.00 8.13
N GLN A 170 -3.37 1.65 9.28
CA GLN A 170 -3.01 3.06 9.46
C GLN A 170 -1.50 3.26 9.38
N GLU A 171 -0.72 2.42 10.06
CA GLU A 171 0.75 2.44 10.00
C GLU A 171 1.24 2.22 8.57
N PHE A 172 0.64 1.26 7.87
CA PHE A 172 0.94 1.01 6.47
C PHE A 172 0.65 2.23 5.58
N ARG A 173 -0.48 2.93 5.80
CA ARG A 173 -0.85 4.16 5.07
C ARG A 173 0.16 5.28 5.27
N VAL A 174 0.58 5.52 6.52
CA VAL A 174 1.61 6.52 6.84
C VAL A 174 2.91 6.15 6.15
N ALA A 175 3.32 4.90 6.27
CA ALA A 175 4.59 4.44 5.74
C ALA A 175 4.64 4.47 4.20
N ILE A 176 3.52 4.26 3.49
CA ILE A 176 3.44 4.49 2.03
C ILE A 176 3.67 5.96 1.68
N GLY A 177 3.09 6.88 2.46
CA GLY A 177 3.28 8.32 2.27
C GLY A 177 4.75 8.71 2.39
N GLU A 178 5.42 8.20 3.41
CA GLU A 178 6.85 8.40 3.67
C GLU A 178 7.74 7.65 2.66
N ALA A 179 7.25 6.59 2.02
CA ALA A 179 8.04 5.77 1.11
C ALA A 179 8.55 6.52 -0.13
N LYS A 180 7.98 7.69 -0.46
CA LYS A 180 8.56 8.62 -1.45
C LYS A 180 9.97 9.10 -1.06
N VAL A 181 10.28 9.16 0.23
CA VAL A 181 11.61 9.49 0.76
C VAL A 181 12.60 8.36 0.45
N PHE A 182 12.20 7.10 0.64
CA PHE A 182 13.04 5.92 0.32
C PHE A 182 13.29 5.75 -1.18
N ALA A 183 12.44 6.32 -2.04
CA ALA A 183 12.60 6.24 -3.49
C ALA A 183 13.75 7.11 -4.03
N ARG A 184 14.14 8.17 -3.30
CA ARG A 184 15.07 9.19 -3.79
C ARG A 184 16.54 8.79 -3.74
N SER A 185 16.96 7.97 -2.78
CA SER A 185 18.36 7.55 -2.66
C SER A 185 18.55 6.23 -1.92
N THR A 186 19.60 5.48 -2.26
CA THR A 186 20.00 4.26 -1.54
C THR A 186 20.50 4.58 -0.12
N THR A 187 21.06 5.78 0.08
CA THR A 187 21.50 6.27 1.39
C THR A 187 20.32 6.52 2.33
N ALA A 188 19.19 7.03 1.83
CA ALA A 188 17.97 7.17 2.64
C ALA A 188 17.47 5.80 3.16
N LYS A 189 17.60 4.73 2.37
CA LYS A 189 17.22 3.37 2.82
C LYS A 189 18.14 2.82 3.91
N LEU A 190 19.42 3.22 3.90
CA LEU A 190 20.40 2.83 4.91
C LEU A 190 20.22 3.64 6.21
N VAL A 191 20.02 4.95 6.10
CA VAL A 191 19.76 5.84 7.26
C VAL A 191 18.47 5.43 7.96
N HIS A 192 17.41 5.16 7.20
CA HIS A 192 16.12 4.76 7.72
C HIS A 192 15.92 3.23 7.71
N TRP A 193 16.98 2.44 7.92
CA TRP A 193 16.91 0.98 7.76
C TRP A 193 15.89 0.30 8.69
N LYS A 194 15.68 0.83 9.91
CA LYS A 194 14.67 0.31 10.85
C LYS A 194 13.25 0.50 10.30
N GLN A 195 12.96 1.70 9.79
CA GLN A 195 11.68 2.01 9.13
C GLN A 195 11.51 1.20 7.84
N TRP A 196 12.58 1.02 7.06
CA TRP A 196 12.57 0.18 5.87
C TRP A 196 12.31 -1.30 6.19
N ARG A 197 12.89 -1.82 7.28
CA ARG A 197 12.66 -3.21 7.73
C ARG A 197 11.22 -3.40 8.23
N ARG A 198 10.70 -2.46 9.02
CA ARG A 198 9.26 -2.42 9.41
C ARG A 198 8.36 -2.33 8.18
N PHE A 199 8.71 -1.47 7.23
CA PHE A 199 7.98 -1.32 5.97
C PHE A 199 7.91 -2.63 5.17
N LEU A 200 9.00 -3.40 5.12
CA LEU A 200 9.00 -4.71 4.46
C LEU A 200 8.26 -5.81 5.24
N ALA A 201 8.11 -5.64 6.56
CA ALA A 201 7.43 -6.60 7.44
C ALA A 201 5.90 -6.57 7.30
N PHE A 202 5.32 -5.43 6.89
CA PHE A 202 3.86 -5.27 6.74
C PHE A 202 3.18 -6.37 5.94
N ARG A 203 3.83 -6.96 4.91
CA ARG A 203 3.21 -8.08 4.20
C ARG A 203 3.04 -9.32 5.07
N GLY A 204 4.05 -9.64 5.88
CA GLY A 204 4.00 -10.79 6.78
C GLY A 204 2.93 -10.60 7.84
N GLU A 205 2.84 -9.39 8.39
CA GLU A 205 1.82 -9.00 9.37
C GLU A 205 0.41 -9.02 8.77
N GLN A 206 0.23 -8.50 7.55
CA GLN A 206 -1.04 -8.60 6.81
C GLN A 206 -1.47 -10.04 6.59
N THR A 207 -0.57 -10.92 6.11
CA THR A 207 -0.89 -12.34 5.96
C THR A 207 -1.25 -12.98 7.30
N ALA A 208 -0.49 -12.69 8.37
CA ALA A 208 -0.73 -13.28 9.68
C ALA A 208 -2.04 -12.83 10.32
N LEU A 209 -2.46 -11.58 10.10
CA LEU A 209 -3.68 -11.02 10.67
C LEU A 209 -4.94 -11.32 9.84
N CYS A 210 -4.82 -11.34 8.50
CA CYS A 210 -5.96 -11.49 7.60
C CYS A 210 -6.21 -12.92 7.08
N LEU A 211 -5.23 -13.82 7.15
CA LEU A 211 -5.31 -15.17 6.54
C LEU A 211 -5.07 -16.32 7.53
N LYS A 212 -5.32 -16.07 8.82
CA LYS A 212 -5.42 -17.10 9.86
C LYS A 212 -6.87 -17.37 10.21
#